data_AF-A0A961AW59-F1
#
_entry.id   AF-A0A961AW59-F1
#
_cell.length_a   1.000
_cell.length_b   1.000
_cell.length_c   1.000
_cell.angle_alpha   90.00
_cell.angle_beta   90.00
_cell.angle_gamma   90.00
#
_symmetry.space_group_name_H-M   'P 1'
#
loop_
_entity.id
_entity.type
_entity.pdbx_description
1 polymer ?
#
loop_
_entity_poly.entity_id
_entity_poly.type
_entity_poly.pdbx_seq_one_letter_code
_entity_poly.pdbx_strand_id
1 'polypeptide(L)'
;MPALIVKPRARIFHGHEWVYSSEVQRLTGNPQPGDVIELVSARNRPLGSAIYNPESQIVARRFSRRKQDLDADFFLRRLERARDLRERLGYADPVYRLVWSEADGLPGVVIDRYGDHFALQTLTLAMDQRKELIADAIAALFSPQSITERNDSPIRKAESLPLVTGNLRGGSPAPFEISVNGIRQVVDLGEGQKTGIYLDQLDAYVSVSQHAKGRRVLDCFCNQGGFALHAAKAGASSVVAVDVSESAVKSTADNAALNGLNVEAIEANAFDYLKDSESRLQQSGNAEDGLFDLIVLDPPSFTRNRKSVNDALRGYKEIHLRALKMLSRDGILATFCCSHHVSREEFRQVICDASVDARRTVRQIASHSQRLDHPIIPTVPETEYLKGFTFEAVPGW
;
A
#
# COMPACT_ATOMS: atom_id res chain seq x y z
N MET A 1 -20.65 0.46 -31.36
CA MET A 1 -20.11 0.77 -30.02
C MET A 1 -19.61 2.20 -30.07
N PRO A 2 -19.92 3.06 -29.09
CA PRO A 2 -19.30 4.38 -29.02
C PRO A 2 -17.78 4.25 -29.00
N ALA A 3 -17.07 5.19 -29.63
CA ALA A 3 -15.62 5.12 -29.77
C ALA A 3 -14.95 6.43 -29.39
N LEU A 4 -13.86 6.34 -28.63
CA LEU A 4 -13.01 7.44 -28.22
C LEU A 4 -11.71 7.41 -29.03
N ILE A 5 -11.50 8.47 -29.82
CA ILE A 5 -10.33 8.65 -30.66
C ILE A 5 -9.25 9.36 -29.84
N VAL A 6 -8.07 8.75 -29.75
CA VAL A 6 -6.93 9.27 -28.99
C VAL A 6 -5.93 10.02 -29.88
N LYS A 7 -5.32 11.08 -29.33
CA LYS A 7 -4.29 11.87 -30.02
C LYS A 7 -3.02 11.04 -30.30
N PRO A 8 -2.30 11.23 -31.42
CA PRO A 8 -1.16 10.39 -31.82
C PRO A 8 0.01 10.25 -30.83
N ARG A 9 0.15 11.15 -29.85
CA ARG A 9 1.23 11.14 -28.85
C ARG A 9 0.76 10.78 -27.44
N ALA A 10 -0.46 10.24 -27.31
CA ALA A 10 -1.00 9.83 -26.02
C ALA A 10 -0.16 8.71 -25.38
N ARG A 11 -0.16 8.65 -24.04
CA ARG A 11 0.60 7.67 -23.25
C ARG A 11 0.24 6.23 -23.58
N ILE A 12 -0.99 5.96 -24.01
CA ILE A 12 -1.45 4.61 -24.39
C ILE A 12 -0.61 3.96 -25.50
N PHE A 13 0.03 4.77 -26.37
CA PHE A 13 0.94 4.28 -27.41
C PHE A 13 2.32 3.89 -26.87
N HIS A 14 2.62 4.26 -25.63
CA HIS A 14 3.86 3.95 -24.91
C HIS A 14 3.63 2.90 -23.81
N GLY A 15 2.56 2.11 -23.93
CA GLY A 15 2.26 0.99 -23.03
C GLY A 15 1.39 1.34 -21.81
N HIS A 16 1.01 2.61 -21.64
CA HIS A 16 0.08 3.00 -20.58
C HIS A 16 -1.34 2.48 -20.86
N GLU A 17 -2.18 2.36 -19.82
CA GLU A 17 -3.55 1.84 -19.95
C GLU A 17 -4.63 2.94 -19.78
N TRP A 18 -4.26 4.11 -19.27
CA TRP A 18 -5.16 5.26 -19.12
C TRP A 18 -5.09 6.24 -20.29
N VAL A 19 -6.22 6.88 -20.56
CA VAL A 19 -6.37 8.02 -21.46
C VAL A 19 -6.88 9.20 -20.65
N TYR A 20 -6.08 10.25 -20.54
CA TYR A 20 -6.47 11.48 -19.85
C TYR A 20 -7.34 12.37 -20.73
N SER A 21 -8.13 13.26 -20.11
CA SER A 21 -8.95 14.25 -20.82
C SER A 21 -8.17 15.05 -21.88
N SER A 22 -6.92 15.41 -21.57
CA SER A 22 -6.01 16.13 -22.47
C SER A 22 -5.54 15.32 -23.68
N GLU A 23 -5.69 13.99 -23.65
CA GLU A 23 -5.25 13.05 -24.70
C GLU A 23 -6.39 12.65 -25.65
N VAL A 24 -7.63 13.05 -25.35
CA VAL A 24 -8.80 12.79 -26.18
C VAL A 24 -8.78 13.72 -27.40
N GLN A 25 -8.92 13.14 -28.60
CA GLN A 25 -9.05 13.91 -29.84
C GLN A 25 -10.51 14.15 -30.20
N ARG A 26 -11.33 13.09 -30.16
CA ARG A 26 -12.77 13.16 -30.48
C ARG A 26 -13.49 11.96 -29.87
N LEU A 27 -14.74 12.15 -29.49
CA LEU A 27 -15.67 11.08 -29.13
C LEU A 27 -16.70 10.89 -30.25
N THR A 28 -17.10 9.66 -30.52
CA THR A 28 -18.17 9.31 -31.47
C THR A 28 -19.23 8.46 -30.78
N GLY A 29 -20.50 8.67 -31.16
CA GLY A 29 -21.63 8.14 -30.40
C GLY A 29 -21.92 8.98 -29.15
N ASN A 30 -22.76 8.45 -28.25
CA ASN A 30 -23.16 9.13 -27.02
C ASN A 30 -23.08 8.16 -25.81
N PRO A 31 -21.86 7.71 -25.43
CA PRO A 31 -21.68 6.81 -24.31
C PRO A 31 -22.01 7.50 -22.99
N GLN A 32 -22.61 6.77 -22.07
CA GLN A 32 -22.87 7.21 -20.71
C GLN A 32 -21.67 6.90 -19.79
N PRO A 33 -21.49 7.66 -18.68
CA PRO A 33 -20.49 7.32 -17.67
C PRO A 33 -20.68 5.88 -17.17
N GLY A 34 -19.60 5.10 -17.19
CA GLY A 34 -19.62 3.67 -16.87
C GLY A 34 -19.77 2.74 -18.07
N ASP A 35 -20.03 3.25 -19.28
CA ASP A 35 -20.11 2.42 -20.48
C ASP A 35 -18.76 1.82 -20.90
N VAL A 36 -18.84 0.67 -21.57
CA VAL A 36 -17.72 0.12 -22.34
C VAL A 36 -17.69 0.79 -23.71
N ILE A 37 -16.53 1.33 -24.06
CA ILE A 37 -16.28 2.01 -25.34
C ILE A 37 -15.13 1.35 -26.08
N GLU A 38 -15.06 1.61 -27.37
CA GLU A 38 -13.90 1.26 -28.19
C GLU A 38 -12.85 2.40 -28.16
N LEU A 39 -11.59 2.06 -27.93
CA LEU A 39 -10.47 2.98 -28.13
C LEU A 39 -9.93 2.86 -29.54
N VAL A 40 -9.77 4.00 -30.21
CA VAL A 40 -9.33 4.05 -31.61
C VAL A 40 -8.23 5.11 -31.76
N SER A 41 -7.20 4.83 -32.57
CA SER A 41 -6.18 5.81 -32.91
C SER A 41 -6.70 6.87 -33.89
N ALA A 42 -6.00 8.01 -34.00
CA ALA A 42 -6.28 9.03 -35.01
C ALA A 42 -6.28 8.52 -36.47
N ARG A 43 -5.68 7.36 -36.74
CA ARG A 43 -5.64 6.69 -38.06
C ARG A 43 -6.67 5.56 -38.18
N ASN A 44 -7.73 5.57 -37.36
CA ASN A 44 -8.80 4.56 -37.33
C ASN A 44 -8.34 3.12 -37.03
N ARG A 45 -7.16 2.93 -36.41
CA ARG A 45 -6.74 1.60 -35.93
C ARG A 45 -7.37 1.31 -34.55
N PRO A 46 -7.98 0.14 -34.33
CA PRO A 46 -8.52 -0.24 -33.03
C PRO A 46 -7.40 -0.46 -32.01
N LEU A 47 -7.63 -0.01 -30.78
CA LEU A 47 -6.70 -0.10 -29.65
C LEU A 47 -7.24 -0.97 -28.50
N GLY A 48 -8.51 -1.36 -28.57
CA GLY A 48 -9.17 -2.27 -27.62
C GLY A 48 -10.41 -1.67 -26.96
N SER A 49 -10.88 -2.30 -25.89
CA SER A 49 -12.04 -1.86 -25.10
C SER A 49 -11.60 -1.17 -23.80
N ALA A 50 -12.32 -0.10 -23.43
CA ALA A 50 -12.07 0.68 -22.24
C ALA A 50 -13.37 1.04 -21.52
N ILE A 51 -13.27 1.27 -20.21
CA ILE A 51 -14.34 1.91 -19.44
C ILE A 51 -14.26 3.42 -19.62
N TYR A 52 -15.40 4.08 -19.72
CA TYR A 52 -15.52 5.51 -19.96
C TYR A 52 -16.08 6.26 -18.75
N ASN A 53 -15.48 7.38 -18.38
CA ASN A 53 -16.04 8.32 -17.41
C ASN A 53 -15.59 9.75 -17.73
N PRO A 54 -16.46 10.62 -18.30
CA PRO A 54 -16.08 11.99 -18.67
C PRO A 54 -15.85 12.90 -17.45
N GLU A 55 -16.33 12.53 -16.26
CA GLU A 55 -16.21 13.32 -15.05
C GLU A 55 -14.84 13.12 -14.37
N SER A 56 -14.14 12.04 -14.71
CA SER A 56 -12.80 11.73 -14.24
C SER A 56 -11.72 12.41 -15.09
N GLN A 57 -10.59 12.79 -14.47
CA GLN A 57 -9.40 13.23 -15.23
C GLN A 57 -8.87 12.11 -16.14
N ILE A 58 -9.07 10.85 -15.71
CA ILE A 58 -8.79 9.65 -16.49
C ILE A 58 -10.09 9.27 -17.22
N VAL A 59 -10.29 9.84 -18.40
CA VAL A 59 -11.55 9.73 -19.13
C VAL A 59 -11.82 8.31 -19.63
N ALA A 60 -10.76 7.55 -19.91
CA ALA A 60 -10.90 6.14 -20.24
C ALA A 60 -9.78 5.28 -19.64
N ARG A 61 -10.11 4.06 -19.22
CA ARG A 61 -9.15 3.05 -18.77
C ARG A 61 -9.31 1.79 -19.61
N ARG A 62 -8.29 1.43 -20.39
CA ARG A 62 -8.30 0.22 -21.21
C ARG A 62 -8.18 -1.00 -20.32
N PHE A 63 -9.06 -1.99 -20.53
CA PHE A 63 -9.03 -3.27 -19.81
C PHE A 63 -8.85 -4.47 -20.76
N SER A 64 -8.90 -4.23 -22.07
CA SER A 64 -8.65 -5.24 -23.10
C SER A 64 -8.06 -4.61 -24.37
N ARG A 65 -7.13 -5.31 -25.02
CA ARG A 65 -6.61 -4.95 -26.36
C ARG A 65 -7.50 -5.44 -27.50
N ARG A 66 -8.53 -6.22 -27.19
CA ARG A 66 -9.54 -6.73 -28.12
C ARG A 66 -10.91 -6.19 -27.71
N LYS A 67 -11.88 -6.27 -28.62
CA LYS A 67 -13.28 -6.03 -28.27
C LYS A 67 -13.70 -6.99 -27.15
N GLN A 68 -14.12 -6.46 -26.02
CA GLN A 68 -14.51 -7.18 -24.82
C GLN A 68 -15.49 -6.32 -24.02
N ASP A 69 -16.57 -6.92 -23.53
CA ASP A 69 -17.50 -6.29 -22.60
C ASP A 69 -17.18 -6.73 -21.15
N LEU A 70 -17.78 -6.04 -20.17
CA LEU A 70 -17.66 -6.35 -18.74
C LEU A 70 -18.79 -7.28 -18.29
N ASP A 71 -18.79 -8.50 -18.81
CA ASP A 71 -19.76 -9.55 -18.49
C ASP A 71 -19.24 -10.53 -17.41
N ALA A 72 -20.10 -11.45 -16.97
CA ALA A 72 -19.77 -12.43 -15.94
C ALA A 72 -18.55 -13.30 -16.32
N ASP A 73 -18.49 -13.72 -17.59
CA ASP A 73 -17.41 -14.53 -18.15
C ASP A 73 -16.07 -13.77 -18.09
N PHE A 74 -16.05 -12.47 -18.44
CA PHE A 74 -14.88 -11.62 -18.30
C PHE A 74 -14.35 -11.57 -16.86
N PHE A 75 -15.22 -11.31 -15.88
CA PHE A 75 -14.81 -11.21 -14.49
C PHE A 75 -14.29 -12.54 -13.96
N LEU A 76 -14.98 -13.65 -14.26
CA LEU A 76 -14.52 -14.99 -13.87
C LEU A 76 -13.10 -15.27 -14.39
N ARG A 77 -12.86 -15.11 -15.70
CA ARG A 77 -11.53 -15.35 -16.29
C ARG A 77 -10.44 -14.43 -15.74
N ARG A 78 -10.79 -13.18 -15.41
CA ARG A 78 -9.82 -12.23 -14.83
C ARG A 78 -9.46 -12.60 -13.40
N LEU A 79 -10.45 -12.99 -12.59
CA LEU A 79 -10.21 -13.43 -11.20
C LEU A 79 -9.47 -14.77 -11.17
N GLU A 80 -9.77 -15.71 -12.07
CA GLU A 80 -9.01 -16.96 -12.23
C GLU A 80 -7.53 -16.66 -12.49
N ARG A 81 -7.24 -15.79 -13.45
CA ARG A 81 -5.85 -15.41 -13.75
C ARG A 81 -5.16 -14.75 -12.56
N ALA A 82 -5.88 -13.91 -11.82
CA ALA A 82 -5.35 -13.24 -10.64
C ALA A 82 -5.07 -14.23 -9.50
N ARG A 83 -5.96 -15.21 -9.29
CA ARG A 83 -5.78 -16.34 -8.38
C ARG A 83 -4.55 -17.17 -8.76
N ASP A 84 -4.47 -17.61 -10.01
CA ASP A 84 -3.38 -18.46 -10.49
C ASP A 84 -2.02 -17.77 -10.33
N LEU A 85 -1.97 -16.43 -10.44
CA LEU A 85 -0.76 -15.67 -10.13
C LEU A 85 -0.36 -15.83 -8.65
N ARG A 86 -1.29 -15.62 -7.71
CA ARG A 86 -0.99 -15.71 -6.27
C ARG A 86 -0.71 -17.14 -5.82
N GLU A 87 -1.35 -18.14 -6.44
CA GLU A 87 -1.02 -19.54 -6.23
C GLU A 87 0.41 -19.88 -6.66
N ARG A 88 0.87 -19.36 -7.81
CA ARG A 88 2.27 -19.52 -8.26
C ARG A 88 3.29 -18.83 -7.35
N LEU A 89 2.87 -17.79 -6.61
CA LEU A 89 3.74 -17.12 -5.62
C LEU A 89 3.93 -17.96 -4.35
N GLY A 90 3.09 -18.98 -4.12
CA GLY A 90 3.30 -19.98 -3.08
C GLY A 90 3.10 -19.46 -1.66
N TYR A 91 2.15 -18.54 -1.45
CA TYR A 91 1.82 -18.06 -0.10
C TYR A 91 1.31 -19.21 0.78
N ALA A 92 1.92 -19.37 1.96
CA ALA A 92 1.57 -20.43 2.91
C ALA A 92 0.15 -20.25 3.47
N ASP A 93 -0.22 -18.99 3.76
CA ASP A 93 -1.52 -18.62 4.28
C ASP A 93 -2.34 -17.90 3.18
N PRO A 94 -3.67 -18.08 3.10
CA PRO A 94 -4.55 -17.38 2.17
C PRO A 94 -4.78 -15.90 2.56
N VAL A 95 -3.69 -15.18 2.85
CA VAL A 95 -3.66 -13.78 3.25
C VAL A 95 -2.80 -13.00 2.26
N TYR A 96 -3.47 -12.41 1.27
CA TYR A 96 -2.83 -11.72 0.15
C TYR A 96 -3.81 -10.82 -0.59
N ARG A 97 -3.27 -9.87 -1.35
CA ARG A 97 -4.05 -9.09 -2.33
C ARG A 97 -4.35 -9.95 -3.54
N LEU A 98 -5.61 -10.37 -3.73
CA LEU A 98 -6.03 -11.18 -4.87
C LEU A 98 -6.04 -10.36 -6.17
N VAL A 99 -6.54 -9.12 -6.14
CA VAL A 99 -6.61 -8.24 -7.32
C VAL A 99 -6.02 -6.87 -6.98
N TRP A 100 -5.13 -6.39 -7.83
CA TRP A 100 -4.49 -5.07 -7.76
C TRP A 100 -4.73 -4.24 -9.03
N SER A 101 -5.98 -3.82 -9.20
CA SER A 101 -6.41 -2.82 -10.18
C SER A 101 -5.92 -3.11 -11.61
N GLU A 102 -5.27 -2.15 -12.27
CA GLU A 102 -4.75 -2.28 -13.63
C GLU A 102 -3.74 -3.42 -13.79
N ALA A 103 -3.00 -3.75 -12.72
CA ALA A 103 -1.97 -4.79 -12.77
C ALA A 103 -2.56 -6.18 -13.02
N ASP A 104 -3.82 -6.39 -12.60
CA ASP A 104 -4.60 -7.60 -12.86
C ASP A 104 -5.64 -7.43 -13.98
N GLY A 105 -5.60 -6.29 -14.69
CA GLY A 105 -6.49 -6.01 -15.81
C GLY A 105 -7.93 -5.71 -15.41
N LEU A 106 -8.15 -5.26 -14.18
CA LEU A 106 -9.44 -4.85 -13.62
C LEU A 106 -9.33 -3.41 -13.08
N PRO A 107 -9.31 -2.38 -13.96
CA PRO A 107 -9.02 -1.00 -13.57
C PRO A 107 -9.99 -0.47 -12.50
N GLY A 108 -9.45 -0.20 -11.32
CA GLY A 108 -10.18 0.27 -10.14
C GLY A 108 -10.66 -0.82 -9.20
N VAL A 109 -10.46 -2.11 -9.49
CA VAL A 109 -10.86 -3.19 -8.58
C VAL A 109 -9.69 -3.55 -7.67
N VAL A 110 -9.92 -3.56 -6.36
CA VAL A 110 -8.96 -4.09 -5.38
C VAL A 110 -9.68 -5.17 -4.58
N ILE A 111 -9.05 -6.35 -4.45
CA ILE A 111 -9.60 -7.46 -3.67
C ILE A 111 -8.50 -7.96 -2.74
N ASP A 112 -8.74 -7.88 -1.44
CA ASP A 112 -7.88 -8.50 -0.43
C ASP A 112 -8.57 -9.76 0.12
N ARG A 113 -7.80 -10.83 0.24
CA ARG A 113 -8.26 -12.14 0.75
C ARG A 113 -7.66 -12.38 2.13
N TYR A 114 -8.52 -12.76 3.07
CA TYR A 114 -8.19 -13.15 4.44
C TYR A 114 -8.86 -14.50 4.75
N GLY A 115 -8.27 -15.59 4.27
CA GLY A 115 -8.90 -16.90 4.33
C GLY A 115 -10.15 -16.95 3.46
N ASP A 116 -11.29 -17.17 4.11
CA ASP A 116 -12.61 -17.24 3.47
C ASP A 116 -13.36 -15.90 3.51
N HIS A 117 -12.72 -14.84 4.00
CA HIS A 117 -13.26 -13.47 4.02
C HIS A 117 -12.55 -12.60 2.98
N PHE A 118 -13.32 -11.80 2.25
CA PHE A 118 -12.83 -10.93 1.19
C PHE A 118 -13.22 -9.48 1.45
N ALA A 119 -12.30 -8.56 1.19
CA ALA A 119 -12.58 -7.12 1.13
C ALA A 119 -12.50 -6.66 -0.33
N LEU A 120 -13.58 -6.09 -0.85
CA LEU A 120 -13.70 -5.60 -2.22
C LEU A 120 -13.78 -4.07 -2.24
N GLN A 121 -12.94 -3.44 -3.06
CA GLN A 121 -13.07 -2.04 -3.45
C GLN A 121 -13.30 -1.93 -4.96
N THR A 122 -14.23 -1.07 -5.36
CA THR A 122 -14.55 -0.73 -6.75
C THR A 122 -14.37 0.77 -6.94
N LEU A 123 -13.16 1.19 -7.30
CA LEU A 123 -12.75 2.59 -7.30
C LEU A 123 -13.09 3.34 -8.59
N THR A 124 -13.69 2.68 -9.60
CA THR A 124 -14.12 3.29 -10.86
C THR A 124 -15.62 3.04 -11.08
N LEU A 125 -16.32 4.02 -11.67
CA LEU A 125 -17.77 3.96 -11.84
C LEU A 125 -18.22 2.70 -12.58
N ALA A 126 -17.51 2.35 -13.66
CA ALA A 126 -17.85 1.17 -14.43
C ALA A 126 -17.74 -0.12 -13.62
N MET A 127 -16.71 -0.28 -12.79
CA MET A 127 -16.56 -1.49 -11.97
C MET A 127 -17.56 -1.52 -10.81
N ASP A 128 -17.88 -0.37 -10.23
CA ASP A 128 -18.89 -0.24 -9.18
C ASP A 128 -20.28 -0.67 -9.65
N GLN A 129 -20.68 -0.28 -10.87
CA GLN A 129 -21.93 -0.71 -11.50
C GLN A 129 -22.00 -2.23 -11.74
N ARG A 130 -20.86 -2.94 -11.78
CA ARG A 130 -20.77 -4.39 -11.96
C ARG A 130 -20.29 -5.12 -10.69
N LYS A 131 -20.31 -4.48 -9.51
CA LYS A 131 -19.80 -5.10 -8.28
C LYS A 131 -20.45 -6.44 -7.94
N GLU A 132 -21.72 -6.61 -8.27
CA GLU A 132 -22.45 -7.87 -8.11
C GLU A 132 -21.84 -9.00 -8.96
N LEU A 133 -21.49 -8.72 -10.23
CA LEU A 133 -20.82 -9.71 -11.10
C LEU A 133 -19.42 -10.07 -10.59
N ILE A 134 -18.70 -9.10 -10.03
CA ILE A 134 -17.40 -9.33 -9.39
C ILE A 134 -17.59 -10.22 -8.16
N ALA A 135 -18.57 -9.92 -7.31
CA ALA A 135 -18.87 -10.71 -6.12
C ALA A 135 -19.30 -12.14 -6.47
N ASP A 136 -20.10 -12.33 -7.51
CA ASP A 136 -20.50 -13.65 -8.00
C ASP A 136 -19.30 -14.45 -8.54
N ALA A 137 -18.35 -13.78 -9.22
CA ALA A 137 -17.11 -14.41 -9.66
C ALA A 137 -16.20 -14.81 -8.48
N ILE A 138 -16.10 -14.00 -7.43
CA ILE A 138 -15.42 -14.39 -6.17
C ILE A 138 -16.12 -15.62 -5.58
N ALA A 139 -17.46 -15.61 -5.52
CA ALA A 139 -18.24 -16.70 -4.95
C ALA A 139 -18.01 -18.02 -5.70
N ALA A 140 -18.01 -17.99 -7.04
CA ALA A 140 -17.78 -19.16 -7.88
C ALA A 140 -16.38 -19.76 -7.69
N LEU A 141 -15.36 -18.93 -7.45
CA LEU A 141 -13.97 -19.39 -7.37
C LEU A 141 -13.52 -19.81 -5.97
N PHE A 142 -14.11 -19.21 -4.93
CA PHE A 142 -13.60 -19.34 -3.56
C PHE A 142 -14.63 -19.82 -2.54
N SER A 143 -15.92 -19.81 -2.85
CA SER A 143 -17.00 -20.11 -1.88
C SER A 143 -16.81 -19.38 -0.54
N PRO A 144 -16.68 -18.04 -0.54
CA PRO A 144 -16.31 -17.26 0.64
C PRO A 144 -17.40 -17.26 1.70
N GLN A 145 -17.01 -17.13 2.96
CA GLN A 145 -17.94 -16.88 4.07
C GLN A 145 -18.50 -15.45 4.03
N SER A 146 -17.69 -14.49 3.59
CA SER A 146 -18.13 -13.09 3.44
C SER A 146 -17.37 -12.34 2.35
N ILE A 147 -18.08 -11.41 1.71
CA ILE A 147 -17.49 -10.35 0.89
C ILE A 147 -17.94 -9.03 1.47
N THR A 148 -17.00 -8.24 1.97
CA THR A 148 -17.21 -6.92 2.54
C THR A 148 -16.84 -5.86 1.51
N GLU A 149 -17.73 -4.92 1.25
CA GLU A 149 -17.47 -3.73 0.44
C GLU A 149 -16.71 -2.70 1.29
N ARG A 150 -15.51 -2.31 0.82
CA ARG A 150 -14.63 -1.31 1.42
C ARG A 150 -14.43 -0.11 0.50
N ASN A 151 -15.55 0.51 0.17
CA ASN A 151 -15.60 1.66 -0.72
C ASN A 151 -15.55 3.00 0.06
N ASP A 152 -14.75 3.06 1.12
CA ASP A 152 -14.44 4.23 1.94
C ASP A 152 -13.26 5.07 1.41
N SER A 153 -12.60 4.63 0.32
CA SER A 153 -11.49 5.36 -0.27
C SER A 153 -11.91 6.72 -0.86
N PRO A 154 -11.28 7.85 -0.46
CA PRO A 154 -11.62 9.17 -0.98
C PRO A 154 -11.50 9.33 -2.50
N ILE A 155 -10.73 8.44 -3.17
CA ILE A 155 -10.56 8.47 -4.63
C ILE A 155 -11.88 8.27 -5.38
N ARG A 156 -12.87 7.62 -4.76
CA ARG A 156 -14.22 7.45 -5.34
C ARG A 156 -14.90 8.77 -5.66
N LYS A 157 -14.58 9.84 -4.94
CA LYS A 157 -15.08 11.20 -5.24
C LYS A 157 -14.62 11.70 -6.61
N ALA A 158 -13.44 11.28 -7.09
CA ALA A 158 -12.94 11.63 -8.41
C ALA A 158 -13.68 10.89 -9.55
N GLU A 159 -14.48 9.87 -9.20
CA GLU A 159 -15.33 9.10 -10.11
C GLU A 159 -16.82 9.35 -9.82
N SER A 160 -17.15 10.40 -9.05
CA SER A 160 -18.51 10.78 -8.65
C SER A 160 -19.28 9.68 -7.92
N LEU A 161 -18.56 8.82 -7.20
CA LEU A 161 -19.12 7.70 -6.46
C LEU A 161 -19.29 8.04 -4.96
N PRO A 162 -20.37 7.57 -4.31
CA PRO A 162 -20.52 7.68 -2.86
C PRO A 162 -19.50 6.80 -2.14
N LEU A 163 -19.16 7.18 -0.90
CA LEU A 163 -18.38 6.31 -0.01
C LEU A 163 -19.33 5.34 0.67
N VAL A 164 -19.03 4.05 0.60
CA VAL A 164 -19.89 2.98 1.14
C VAL A 164 -19.01 1.93 1.81
N THR A 165 -19.40 1.50 3.00
CA THR A 165 -18.83 0.33 3.68
C THR A 165 -19.96 -0.57 4.13
N GLY A 166 -19.78 -1.88 4.03
CA GLY A 166 -20.81 -2.83 4.44
C GLY A 166 -20.62 -4.23 3.90
N ASN A 167 -21.55 -5.12 4.24
CA ASN A 167 -21.59 -6.45 3.68
C ASN A 167 -22.17 -6.43 2.26
N LEU A 168 -21.50 -7.13 1.33
CA LEU A 168 -21.95 -7.31 -0.05
C LEU A 168 -22.53 -8.71 -0.29
N ARG A 169 -21.90 -9.75 0.27
CA ARG A 169 -22.34 -11.15 0.18
C ARG A 169 -21.99 -11.90 1.46
N GLY A 170 -22.77 -12.93 1.78
CA GLY A 170 -22.54 -13.79 2.94
C GLY A 170 -22.87 -13.10 4.27
N GLY A 171 -22.13 -13.43 5.32
CA GLY A 171 -22.31 -12.82 6.65
C GLY A 171 -21.46 -11.56 6.85
N SER A 172 -21.82 -10.72 7.82
CA SER A 172 -20.94 -9.66 8.33
C SER A 172 -20.02 -10.26 9.39
N PRO A 173 -18.74 -10.52 9.10
CA PRO A 173 -17.87 -11.13 10.10
C PRO A 173 -17.62 -10.13 11.24
N ALA A 174 -17.72 -10.62 12.48
CA ALA A 174 -17.10 -9.95 13.61
C ALA A 174 -15.57 -9.93 13.41
N PRO A 175 -14.82 -9.09 14.15
CA PRO A 175 -13.37 -9.15 14.11
C PRO A 175 -12.86 -10.59 14.30
N PHE A 176 -11.96 -11.03 13.42
CA PHE A 176 -11.50 -12.40 13.36
C PHE A 176 -9.97 -12.49 13.32
N GLU A 177 -9.43 -13.61 13.78
CA GLU A 177 -7.99 -13.84 13.81
C GLU A 177 -7.50 -14.36 12.45
N ILE A 178 -6.38 -13.81 11.98
CA ILE A 178 -5.56 -14.37 10.91
C ILE A 178 -4.17 -14.71 11.44
N SER A 179 -3.50 -15.65 10.78
CA SER A 179 -2.08 -15.92 10.97
C SER A 179 -1.34 -15.60 9.67
N VAL A 180 -0.29 -14.79 9.76
CA VAL A 180 0.60 -14.50 8.63
C VAL A 180 2.02 -14.31 9.14
N ASN A 181 3.01 -14.91 8.46
CA ASN A 181 4.40 -14.95 8.93
C ASN A 181 4.54 -15.56 10.35
N GLY A 182 3.59 -16.40 10.74
CA GLY A 182 3.43 -16.97 12.07
C GLY A 182 3.21 -15.93 13.18
N ILE A 183 2.67 -14.76 12.86
CA ILE A 183 2.12 -13.79 13.81
C ILE A 183 0.61 -13.82 13.67
N ARG A 184 -0.09 -13.94 14.80
CA ARG A 184 -1.54 -13.84 14.86
C ARG A 184 -1.98 -12.39 14.95
N GLN A 185 -2.96 -11.96 14.17
CA GLN A 185 -3.48 -10.60 14.19
C GLN A 185 -5.00 -10.63 14.07
N VAL A 186 -5.66 -9.68 14.73
CA VAL A 186 -7.10 -9.49 14.58
C VAL A 186 -7.36 -8.56 13.39
N VAL A 187 -8.21 -8.99 12.48
CA VAL A 187 -8.69 -8.21 11.33
C VAL A 187 -10.15 -7.85 11.55
N ASP A 188 -10.46 -6.56 11.41
CA ASP A 188 -11.82 -6.05 11.36
C ASP A 188 -12.09 -5.47 9.97
N LEU A 189 -12.88 -6.18 9.18
CA LEU A 189 -13.27 -5.72 7.84
C LEU A 189 -14.39 -4.69 7.89
N GLY A 190 -15.14 -4.54 8.97
CA GLY A 190 -16.23 -3.57 9.09
C GLY A 190 -15.73 -2.18 9.49
N GLU A 191 -15.13 -2.09 10.67
CA GLU A 191 -14.74 -0.83 11.32
C GLU A 191 -13.22 -0.58 11.30
N GLY A 192 -12.42 -1.57 10.93
CA GLY A 192 -10.97 -1.47 10.89
C GLY A 192 -10.43 -0.52 9.80
N GLN A 193 -9.18 -0.06 9.98
CA GLN A 193 -8.51 0.82 9.02
C GLN A 193 -8.19 0.11 7.69
N LYS A 194 -8.39 0.83 6.57
CA LYS A 194 -8.25 0.29 5.19
C LYS A 194 -8.97 -1.07 5.05
N THR A 195 -8.45 -2.00 4.28
CA THR A 195 -9.06 -3.32 4.07
C THR A 195 -8.71 -4.35 5.13
N GLY A 196 -8.19 -3.95 6.31
CA GLY A 196 -7.71 -4.87 7.36
C GLY A 196 -6.29 -4.54 7.80
N ILE A 197 -5.30 -5.25 7.24
CA ILE A 197 -3.85 -5.03 7.51
C ILE A 197 -3.10 -4.57 6.25
N TYR A 198 -1.87 -4.07 6.43
CA TYR A 198 -0.99 -3.68 5.33
C TYR A 198 -0.31 -4.89 4.69
N LEU A 199 -1.03 -5.54 3.76
CA LEU A 199 -0.55 -6.71 3.01
C LEU A 199 0.70 -6.43 2.17
N ASP A 200 0.87 -5.18 1.72
CA ASP A 200 2.01 -4.71 0.94
C ASP A 200 3.34 -4.71 1.70
N GLN A 201 3.29 -4.68 3.04
CA GLN A 201 4.46 -4.64 3.93
C GLN A 201 4.83 -6.00 4.54
N LEU A 202 4.07 -7.07 4.30
CA LEU A 202 4.30 -8.38 4.96
C LEU A 202 5.71 -8.93 4.75
N ASP A 203 6.28 -8.78 3.55
CA ASP A 203 7.64 -9.23 3.24
C ASP A 203 8.68 -8.32 3.92
N ALA A 204 8.39 -7.02 4.05
CA ALA A 204 9.23 -6.05 4.75
C ALA A 204 9.26 -6.32 6.26
N TYR A 205 8.14 -6.72 6.87
CA TYR A 205 8.10 -7.12 8.28
C TYR A 205 9.09 -8.26 8.57
N VAL A 206 9.11 -9.28 7.70
CA VAL A 206 10.05 -10.40 7.82
C VAL A 206 11.48 -9.94 7.58
N SER A 207 11.74 -9.19 6.50
CA SER A 207 13.10 -8.76 6.16
C SER A 207 13.71 -7.86 7.23
N VAL A 208 12.95 -6.90 7.77
CA VAL A 208 13.44 -5.98 8.81
C VAL A 208 13.66 -6.70 10.13
N SER A 209 12.76 -7.62 10.51
CA SER A 209 12.88 -8.35 11.79
C SER A 209 14.09 -9.28 11.87
N GLN A 210 14.69 -9.68 10.75
CA GLN A 210 15.98 -10.40 10.73
C GLN A 210 17.10 -9.62 11.45
N HIS A 211 16.97 -8.30 11.52
CA HIS A 211 17.89 -7.43 12.22
C HIS A 211 17.51 -7.16 13.68
N ALA A 212 16.43 -7.72 14.22
CA ALA A 212 15.93 -7.32 15.54
C ALA A 212 16.54 -8.09 16.72
N LYS A 213 17.11 -9.29 16.51
CA LYS A 213 17.58 -10.15 17.60
C LYS A 213 18.57 -9.43 18.53
N GLY A 214 18.24 -9.37 19.82
CA GLY A 214 19.04 -8.73 20.88
C GLY A 214 19.11 -7.20 20.82
N ARG A 215 18.36 -6.55 19.92
CA ARG A 215 18.37 -5.09 19.71
C ARG A 215 17.20 -4.41 20.43
N ARG A 216 17.40 -3.14 20.83
CA ARG A 216 16.35 -2.22 21.27
C ARG A 216 15.68 -1.63 20.04
N VAL A 217 14.38 -1.89 19.85
CA VAL A 217 13.65 -1.54 18.63
C VAL A 217 12.66 -0.42 18.89
N LEU A 218 12.61 0.57 17.99
CA LEU A 218 11.55 1.56 17.90
C LEU A 218 10.81 1.42 16.58
N ASP A 219 9.49 1.24 16.63
CA ASP A 219 8.59 1.21 15.48
C ASP A 219 7.71 2.46 15.51
N CYS A 220 8.00 3.44 14.65
CA CYS A 220 7.21 4.66 14.53
C CYS A 220 6.14 4.50 13.45
N PHE A 221 4.94 5.04 13.72
CA PHE A 221 3.73 4.86 12.89
C PHE A 221 3.32 3.39 12.84
N CYS A 222 3.33 2.74 14.00
CA CYS A 222 3.26 1.27 14.09
C CYS A 222 1.92 0.69 13.61
N ASN A 223 0.85 1.49 13.53
CA ASN A 223 -0.49 1.04 13.20
C ASN A 223 -0.91 -0.16 14.09
N GLN A 224 -1.11 -1.35 13.51
CA GLN A 224 -1.48 -2.56 14.26
C GLN A 224 -0.27 -3.36 14.79
N GLY A 225 0.93 -2.77 14.72
CA GLY A 225 2.16 -3.32 15.27
C GLY A 225 2.92 -4.23 14.32
N GLY A 226 2.72 -4.13 13.01
CA GLY A 226 3.28 -5.06 12.03
C GLY A 226 4.80 -5.28 12.20
N PHE A 227 5.60 -4.21 12.20
CA PHE A 227 7.05 -4.31 12.42
C PHE A 227 7.40 -4.66 13.87
N ALA A 228 6.76 -4.01 14.85
CA ALA A 228 6.98 -4.25 16.28
C ALA A 228 6.79 -5.73 16.68
N LEU A 229 5.70 -6.37 16.24
CA LEU A 229 5.38 -7.76 16.53
C LEU A 229 6.41 -8.72 15.91
N HIS A 230 6.81 -8.47 14.67
CA HIS A 230 7.84 -9.28 14.02
C HIS A 230 9.21 -9.10 14.67
N ALA A 231 9.56 -7.88 15.08
CA ALA A 231 10.79 -7.61 15.82
C ALA A 231 10.83 -8.30 17.18
N ALA A 232 9.74 -8.25 17.94
CA ALA A 232 9.61 -8.93 19.22
C ALA A 232 9.73 -10.46 19.06
N LYS A 233 9.03 -11.04 18.08
CA LYS A 233 9.13 -12.48 17.76
C LYS A 233 10.53 -12.91 17.34
N ALA A 234 11.28 -12.05 16.64
CA ALA A 234 12.66 -12.30 16.24
C ALA A 234 13.66 -12.19 17.40
N GLY A 235 13.21 -11.87 18.61
CA GLY A 235 14.01 -11.84 19.83
C GLY A 235 14.66 -10.50 20.12
N ALA A 236 14.02 -9.39 19.77
CA ALA A 236 14.41 -8.06 20.25
C ALA A 236 14.49 -8.03 21.79
N SER A 237 15.43 -7.25 22.33
CA SER A 237 15.58 -7.10 23.78
C SER A 237 14.48 -6.24 24.39
N SER A 238 14.02 -5.24 23.62
CA SER A 238 12.88 -4.40 23.92
C SER A 238 12.29 -3.87 22.61
N VAL A 239 10.98 -3.65 22.58
CA VAL A 239 10.29 -3.09 21.43
C VAL A 239 9.34 -2.01 21.92
N VAL A 240 9.52 -0.80 21.40
CA VAL A 240 8.60 0.32 21.59
C VAL A 240 7.89 0.59 20.27
N ALA A 241 6.57 0.66 20.28
CA ALA A 241 5.73 0.93 19.13
C ALA A 241 4.96 2.24 19.36
N VAL A 242 5.09 3.20 18.46
CA VAL A 242 4.53 4.55 18.61
C VAL A 242 3.55 4.84 17.48
N ASP A 243 2.33 5.24 17.83
CA ASP A 243 1.35 5.75 16.88
C ASP A 243 0.56 6.91 17.51
N VAL A 244 0.00 7.79 16.68
CA VAL A 244 -0.84 8.90 17.15
C VAL A 244 -2.28 8.44 17.41
N SER A 245 -2.66 7.27 16.90
CA SER A 245 -4.00 6.73 17.03
C SER A 245 -4.12 5.81 18.24
N GLU A 246 -4.96 6.18 19.21
CA GLU A 246 -5.28 5.34 20.37
C GLU A 246 -5.76 3.93 19.96
N SER A 247 -6.60 3.83 18.91
CA SER A 247 -7.06 2.54 18.42
C SER A 247 -5.97 1.68 17.78
N ALA A 248 -4.98 2.30 17.13
CA ALA A 248 -3.79 1.61 16.61
C ALA A 248 -2.91 1.08 17.75
N VAL A 249 -2.65 1.92 18.77
CA VAL A 249 -1.90 1.55 19.98
C VAL A 249 -2.58 0.39 20.71
N LYS A 250 -3.90 0.47 20.90
CA LYS A 250 -4.69 -0.63 21.48
C LYS A 250 -4.58 -1.90 20.65
N SER A 251 -4.70 -1.81 19.33
CA SER A 251 -4.58 -2.95 18.42
C SER A 251 -3.18 -3.60 18.50
N THR A 252 -2.13 -2.78 18.59
CA THR A 252 -0.75 -3.26 18.79
C THR A 252 -0.61 -4.02 20.11
N ALA A 253 -1.14 -3.48 21.21
CA ALA A 253 -1.11 -4.13 22.52
C ALA A 253 -1.90 -5.44 22.53
N ASP A 254 -3.11 -5.45 21.96
CA ASP A 254 -3.97 -6.64 21.86
C ASP A 254 -3.29 -7.74 21.01
N ASN A 255 -2.69 -7.37 19.87
CA ASN A 255 -1.94 -8.30 19.03
C ASN A 255 -0.65 -8.81 19.73
N ALA A 256 0.04 -7.97 20.51
CA ALA A 256 1.21 -8.39 21.27
C ALA A 256 0.83 -9.43 22.33
N ALA A 257 -0.23 -9.16 23.09
CA ALA A 257 -0.80 -10.09 24.06
C ALA A 257 -1.24 -11.41 23.41
N LEU A 258 -1.90 -11.35 22.25
CA LEU A 258 -2.33 -12.51 21.48
C LEU A 258 -1.15 -13.43 21.10
N ASN A 259 0.03 -12.87 20.86
CA ASN A 259 1.22 -13.64 20.51
C ASN A 259 2.14 -13.94 21.72
N GLY A 260 1.78 -13.51 22.93
CA GLY A 260 2.65 -13.62 24.10
C GLY A 260 3.96 -12.82 23.96
N LEU A 261 3.92 -11.74 23.18
CA LEU A 261 5.06 -10.87 22.90
C LEU A 261 5.02 -9.64 23.81
N ASN A 262 6.20 -9.16 24.23
CA ASN A 262 6.32 -7.94 25.00
C ASN A 262 6.63 -6.75 24.08
N VAL A 263 5.63 -5.89 23.87
CA VAL A 263 5.73 -4.65 23.08
C VAL A 263 5.15 -3.51 23.90
N GLU A 264 5.93 -2.45 24.11
CA GLU A 264 5.44 -1.22 24.74
C GLU A 264 4.79 -0.35 23.67
N ALA A 265 3.46 -0.30 23.66
CA ALA A 265 2.69 0.54 22.73
C ALA A 265 2.41 1.91 23.36
N ILE A 266 2.77 3.01 22.67
CA ILE A 266 2.69 4.38 23.18
C ILE A 266 1.88 5.25 22.20
N GLU A 267 0.85 5.91 22.73
CA GLU A 267 0.12 6.95 22.00
C GLU A 267 0.92 8.26 22.01
N ALA A 268 1.56 8.59 20.90
CA ALA A 268 2.29 9.83 20.72
C ALA A 268 2.45 10.19 19.25
N ASN A 269 2.60 11.48 18.97
CA ASN A 269 3.10 11.92 17.67
C ASN A 269 4.57 11.48 17.53
N ALA A 270 4.91 10.78 16.44
CA ALA A 270 6.26 10.26 16.23
C ALA A 270 7.34 11.37 16.21
N PHE A 271 7.05 12.56 15.66
CA PHE A 271 8.02 13.66 15.66
C PHE A 271 8.32 14.16 17.08
N ASP A 272 7.27 14.33 17.89
CA ASP A 272 7.40 14.76 19.28
C ASP A 272 8.11 13.69 20.11
N TYR A 273 7.73 12.41 19.95
CA TYR A 273 8.39 11.29 20.61
C TYR A 273 9.89 11.22 20.30
N LEU A 274 10.26 11.37 19.02
CA LEU A 274 11.67 11.38 18.61
C LEU A 274 12.42 12.60 19.18
N LYS A 275 11.78 13.77 19.24
CA LYS A 275 12.36 15.00 19.84
C LYS A 275 12.60 14.86 21.35
N ASP A 276 11.64 14.29 22.06
CA ASP A 276 11.76 14.07 23.51
C ASP A 276 12.80 12.99 23.80
N SER A 277 12.86 11.96 22.96
CA SER A 277 13.89 10.91 23.04
C SER A 277 15.29 11.46 22.76
N GLU A 278 15.47 12.33 21.76
CA GLU A 278 16.75 13.03 21.54
C GLU A 278 17.17 13.85 22.78
N SER A 279 16.21 14.55 23.41
CA SER A 279 16.46 15.34 24.62
C SER A 279 16.87 14.46 25.80
N ARG A 280 16.20 13.32 26.01
CA ARG A 280 16.57 12.33 27.03
C ARG A 280 17.96 11.74 26.80
N LEU A 281 18.30 11.43 25.55
CA LEU A 281 19.62 10.92 25.18
C LEU A 281 20.73 11.92 25.52
N GLN A 282 20.53 13.20 25.19
CA GLN A 282 21.48 14.26 25.52
C GLN A 282 21.67 14.43 27.03
N GLN A 283 20.59 14.35 27.82
CA GLN A 283 20.66 14.44 29.28
C GLN A 283 21.37 13.24 29.93
N SER A 284 21.26 12.05 29.33
CA SER A 284 21.88 10.84 29.86
C SER A 284 23.42 10.80 29.73
N GLY A 285 24.01 11.68 28.91
CA GLY A 285 25.44 11.66 28.60
C GLY A 285 25.87 10.52 27.66
N ASN A 286 24.99 9.56 27.36
CA ASN A 286 25.28 8.37 26.55
C ASN A 286 24.94 8.57 25.07
N ALA A 287 25.22 9.76 24.52
CA ALA A 287 24.90 10.09 23.13
C ALA A 287 25.52 9.11 22.11
N GLU A 288 26.62 8.46 22.49
CA GLU A 288 27.29 7.48 21.64
C GLU A 288 26.61 6.10 21.61
N ASP A 289 25.95 5.70 22.69
CA ASP A 289 25.28 4.39 22.80
C ASP A 289 23.90 4.38 22.12
N GLY A 290 23.35 5.56 21.83
CA GLY A 290 22.00 5.72 21.30
C GLY A 290 20.92 5.19 22.23
N LEU A 291 19.66 5.43 21.86
CA LEU A 291 18.51 4.86 22.58
C LEU A 291 18.02 3.56 21.94
N PHE A 292 18.22 3.41 20.64
CA PHE A 292 17.70 2.30 19.86
C PHE A 292 18.78 1.77 18.91
N ASP A 293 18.72 0.46 18.66
CA ASP A 293 19.65 -0.23 17.76
C ASP A 293 18.97 -0.57 16.43
N LEU A 294 17.63 -0.52 16.37
CA LEU A 294 16.84 -0.60 15.15
C LEU A 294 15.67 0.38 15.25
N ILE A 295 15.56 1.31 14.29
CA ILE A 295 14.42 2.21 14.17
C ILE A 295 13.70 1.93 12.86
N VAL A 296 12.38 1.79 12.91
CA VAL A 296 11.50 1.67 11.75
C VAL A 296 10.67 2.94 11.61
N LEU A 297 10.64 3.50 10.40
CA LEU A 297 9.80 4.64 10.03
C LEU A 297 8.88 4.25 8.87
N ASP A 298 7.59 4.06 9.12
CA ASP A 298 6.58 3.85 8.05
C ASP A 298 5.48 4.93 8.08
N PRO A 299 5.83 6.21 7.84
CA PRO A 299 4.87 7.29 7.92
C PRO A 299 3.77 7.20 6.86
N PRO A 300 2.58 7.78 7.13
CA PRO A 300 1.60 8.01 6.07
C PRO A 300 2.18 8.95 5.01
N SER A 301 1.62 8.93 3.80
CA SER A 301 2.08 9.83 2.74
C SER A 301 1.95 11.31 3.15
N PHE A 302 3.09 12.00 3.27
CA PHE A 302 3.14 13.44 3.54
C PHE A 302 2.71 14.32 2.36
N THR A 303 2.46 13.73 1.19
CA THR A 303 1.97 14.46 0.00
C THR A 303 0.79 13.75 -0.66
N ARG A 304 -0.17 14.51 -1.17
CA ARG A 304 -1.32 14.01 -1.94
C ARG A 304 -1.28 14.42 -3.42
N ASN A 305 -0.32 15.27 -3.81
CA ASN A 305 -0.21 15.77 -5.18
C ASN A 305 1.25 16.16 -5.50
N ARG A 306 1.55 16.33 -6.79
CA ARG A 306 2.90 16.74 -7.23
C ARG A 306 3.35 18.12 -6.70
N LYS A 307 2.44 19.04 -6.39
CA LYS A 307 2.80 20.41 -5.95
C LYS A 307 3.37 20.43 -4.53
N SER A 308 2.94 19.52 -3.66
CA SER A 308 3.38 19.43 -2.26
C SER A 308 4.56 18.48 -2.03
N VAL A 309 5.22 17.98 -3.08
CA VAL A 309 6.34 17.03 -2.95
C VAL A 309 7.51 17.63 -2.17
N ASN A 310 7.89 18.88 -2.44
CA ASN A 310 9.00 19.53 -1.72
C ASN A 310 8.74 19.66 -0.22
N ASP A 311 7.49 19.94 0.18
CA ASP A 311 7.12 20.02 1.59
C ASP A 311 7.18 18.65 2.26
N ALA A 312 6.70 17.62 1.58
CA ALA A 312 6.83 16.24 2.04
C ALA A 312 8.30 15.82 2.20
N LEU A 313 9.17 16.15 1.25
CA LEU A 313 10.61 15.87 1.35
C LEU A 313 11.24 16.55 2.57
N ARG A 314 10.82 17.77 2.93
CA ARG A 314 11.28 18.42 4.18
C ARG A 314 10.85 17.63 5.42
N GLY A 315 9.59 17.18 5.47
CA GLY A 315 9.09 16.33 6.56
C GLY A 315 9.83 15.01 6.67
N TYR A 316 10.10 14.35 5.53
CA TYR A 316 10.93 13.15 5.50
C TYR A 316 12.35 13.44 6.00
N LYS A 317 13.00 14.52 5.53
CA LYS A 317 14.36 14.86 6.00
C LYS A 317 14.42 15.01 7.51
N GLU A 318 13.46 15.73 8.09
CA GLU A 318 13.39 15.99 9.53
C GLU A 318 13.25 14.69 10.34
N ILE A 319 12.35 13.78 9.94
CA ILE A 319 12.15 12.55 10.69
C ILE A 319 13.34 11.59 10.60
N HIS A 320 13.97 11.49 9.42
CA HIS A 320 15.19 10.70 9.26
C HIS A 320 16.35 11.28 10.08
N LEU A 321 16.52 12.60 10.10
CA LEU A 321 17.56 13.27 10.89
C LEU A 321 17.42 12.91 12.38
N ARG A 322 16.21 12.99 12.93
CA ARG A 322 15.93 12.64 14.33
C ARG A 322 16.20 11.17 14.62
N ALA A 323 15.71 10.26 13.76
CA ALA A 323 15.95 8.83 13.91
C ALA A 323 17.45 8.50 13.90
N LEU A 324 18.22 9.06 12.95
CA LEU A 324 19.66 8.83 12.85
C LEU A 324 20.46 9.33 14.06
N LYS A 325 20.00 10.38 14.73
CA LYS A 325 20.59 10.86 15.99
C LYS A 325 20.31 9.95 17.18
N MET A 326 19.20 9.21 17.14
CA MET A 326 18.78 8.30 18.22
C MET A 326 19.37 6.89 18.08
N LEU A 327 19.88 6.55 16.90
CA LEU A 327 20.54 5.28 16.65
C LEU A 327 21.88 5.16 17.37
N SER A 328 22.14 3.95 17.86
CA SER A 328 23.47 3.51 18.29
C SER A 328 24.48 3.54 17.13
N ARG A 329 25.77 3.40 17.46
CA ARG A 329 26.88 3.53 16.48
C ARG A 329 26.79 2.56 15.29
N ASP A 330 26.29 1.35 15.53
CA ASP A 330 26.04 0.28 14.56
C ASP A 330 24.53 0.03 14.37
N GLY A 331 23.71 1.04 14.69
CA GLY A 331 22.26 0.97 14.63
C GLY A 331 21.73 0.90 13.19
N ILE A 332 20.51 0.39 13.05
CA ILE A 332 19.87 0.16 11.77
C ILE A 332 18.63 1.05 11.62
N LEU A 333 18.48 1.69 10.47
CA LEU A 333 17.28 2.44 10.07
C LEU A 333 16.56 1.71 8.95
N ALA A 334 15.34 1.25 9.19
CA ALA A 334 14.41 0.84 8.14
C ALA A 334 13.39 1.96 7.91
N THR A 335 13.18 2.38 6.67
CA THR A 335 12.27 3.49 6.37
C THR A 335 11.51 3.27 5.07
N PHE A 336 10.25 3.73 5.04
CA PHE A 336 9.29 3.47 3.99
C PHE A 336 8.56 4.74 3.55
N CYS A 337 8.10 4.73 2.30
CA CYS A 337 7.30 5.78 1.69
C CYS A 337 6.24 5.15 0.78
N CYS A 338 4.97 5.42 1.06
CA CYS A 338 3.82 4.92 0.30
C CYS A 338 3.31 5.90 -0.78
N SER A 339 4.07 6.94 -1.11
CA SER A 339 3.65 7.96 -2.08
C SER A 339 4.13 7.65 -3.49
N HIS A 340 3.19 7.50 -4.43
CA HIS A 340 3.53 7.41 -5.86
C HIS A 340 4.10 8.73 -6.45
N HIS A 341 3.95 9.86 -5.75
CA HIS A 341 4.49 11.16 -6.18
C HIS A 341 5.96 11.37 -5.82
N VAL A 342 6.48 10.59 -4.88
CA VAL A 342 7.89 10.61 -4.51
C VAL A 342 8.56 9.44 -5.22
N SER A 343 9.55 9.74 -6.06
CA SER A 343 10.35 8.72 -6.72
C SER A 343 11.24 7.99 -5.72
N ARG A 344 11.69 6.79 -6.10
CA ARG A 344 12.62 6.00 -5.31
C ARG A 344 13.94 6.74 -5.07
N GLU A 345 14.41 7.46 -6.09
CA GLU A 345 15.63 8.25 -6.07
C GLU A 345 15.52 9.48 -5.16
N GLU A 346 14.42 10.24 -5.23
CA GLU A 346 14.16 11.37 -4.33
C GLU A 346 14.10 10.92 -2.87
N PHE A 347 13.40 9.80 -2.60
CA PHE A 347 13.32 9.24 -1.26
C PHE A 347 14.68 8.77 -0.74
N ARG A 348 15.49 8.12 -1.59
CA ARG A 348 16.85 7.73 -1.20
C ARG A 348 17.74 8.95 -0.93
N GLN A 349 17.66 9.98 -1.77
CA GLN A 349 18.47 11.19 -1.64
C GLN A 349 18.15 11.94 -0.35
N VAL A 350 16.88 12.06 0.04
CA VAL A 350 16.51 12.78 1.27
C VAL A 350 17.04 12.09 2.53
N ILE A 351 17.19 10.76 2.51
CA ILE A 351 17.79 9.99 3.61
C ILE A 351 19.31 10.26 3.67
N CYS A 352 19.99 10.30 2.51
CA CYS A 352 21.40 10.67 2.44
C CYS A 352 21.64 12.10 2.95
N ASP A 353 20.78 13.05 2.59
CA ASP A 353 20.90 14.43 3.08
C ASP A 353 20.70 14.51 4.60
N ALA A 354 19.76 13.73 5.15
CA ALA A 354 19.56 13.63 6.60
C ALA A 354 20.76 12.97 7.31
N SER A 355 21.43 11.99 6.69
CA SER A 355 22.60 11.33 7.29
C SER A 355 23.83 12.24 7.34
N VAL A 356 24.02 13.08 6.32
CA VAL A 356 25.05 14.13 6.33
C VAL A 356 24.81 15.10 7.50
N ASP A 357 23.57 15.59 7.66
CA ASP A 357 23.21 16.51 8.75
C ASP A 357 23.34 15.85 10.13
N ALA A 358 23.04 14.54 10.23
CA ALA A 358 23.24 13.75 11.44
C ALA A 358 24.72 13.40 11.70
N ARG A 359 25.63 13.70 10.76
CA ARG A 359 27.04 13.28 10.77
C ARG A 359 27.20 11.76 10.93
N ARG A 360 26.32 11.00 10.29
CA ARG A 360 26.34 9.54 10.25
C ARG A 360 26.62 9.07 8.83
N THR A 361 27.63 8.20 8.68
CA THR A 361 27.80 7.45 7.43
C THR A 361 26.83 6.27 7.46
N VAL A 362 26.06 6.08 6.39
CA VAL A 362 25.11 4.98 6.28
C VAL A 362 25.45 4.07 5.11
N ARG A 363 25.30 2.77 5.30
CA ARG A 363 25.43 1.74 4.27
C ARG A 363 24.05 1.17 3.98
N GLN A 364 23.63 1.22 2.73
CA GLN A 364 22.38 0.57 2.33
C GLN A 364 22.59 -0.95 2.34
N ILE A 365 21.82 -1.67 3.17
CA ILE A 365 21.91 -3.12 3.32
C ILE A 365 20.70 -3.86 2.73
N ALA A 366 19.56 -3.16 2.57
CA ALA A 366 18.39 -3.71 1.90
C ALA A 366 17.61 -2.64 1.14
N SER A 367 16.80 -3.10 0.20
CA SER A 367 15.98 -2.30 -0.70
C SER A 367 14.62 -3.00 -0.79
N HIS A 368 13.56 -2.30 -0.39
CA HIS A 368 12.21 -2.86 -0.27
C HIS A 368 11.27 -2.26 -1.31
N SER A 369 10.23 -3.01 -1.62
CA SER A 369 9.09 -2.60 -2.46
C SER A 369 7.83 -3.30 -1.94
N GLN A 370 6.68 -2.94 -2.50
CA GLN A 370 5.42 -3.65 -2.26
C GLN A 370 5.55 -5.14 -2.59
N ARG A 371 4.86 -5.96 -1.82
CA ARG A 371 4.81 -7.43 -1.98
C ARG A 371 4.34 -7.86 -3.38
N LEU A 372 4.74 -9.06 -3.82
CA LEU A 372 4.48 -9.58 -5.18
C LEU A 372 2.99 -9.75 -5.55
N ASP A 373 2.10 -9.76 -4.56
CA ASP A 373 0.64 -9.73 -4.73
C ASP A 373 0.09 -8.31 -5.02
N HIS A 374 0.98 -7.31 -5.07
CA HIS A 374 0.75 -5.93 -5.53
C HIS A 374 1.58 -5.63 -6.78
N PRO A 375 1.34 -6.30 -7.92
CA PRO A 375 2.28 -6.32 -9.03
C PRO A 375 2.49 -4.92 -9.62
N ILE A 376 3.76 -4.61 -9.91
CA ILE A 376 4.15 -3.37 -10.57
C ILE A 376 4.13 -3.60 -12.07
N ILE A 377 3.43 -2.74 -12.80
CA ILE A 377 3.45 -2.69 -14.26
C ILE A 377 4.35 -1.52 -14.69
N PRO A 378 5.55 -1.79 -15.24
CA PRO A 378 6.50 -0.71 -15.56
C PRO A 378 5.96 0.35 -16.52
N THR A 379 5.02 -0.03 -17.40
CA THR A 379 4.38 0.90 -18.35
C THR A 379 3.23 1.71 -17.75
N VAL A 380 2.87 1.44 -16.48
CA VAL A 380 1.90 2.17 -15.66
C VAL A 380 2.60 2.49 -14.33
N PRO A 381 3.51 3.48 -14.31
CA PRO A 381 4.39 3.75 -13.17
C PRO A 381 3.63 4.05 -11.87
N GLU A 382 2.39 4.52 -11.95
CA GLU A 382 1.50 4.73 -10.82
C GLU A 382 1.20 3.46 -10.02
N THR A 383 1.45 2.27 -10.59
CA THR A 383 1.33 0.99 -9.87
C THR A 383 2.46 0.76 -8.86
N GLU A 384 3.61 1.42 -9.00
CA GLU A 384 4.70 1.41 -8.01
C GLU A 384 4.54 2.59 -7.04
N TYR A 385 4.00 2.30 -5.85
CA TYR A 385 3.75 3.33 -4.84
C TYR A 385 4.63 3.19 -3.61
N LEU A 386 4.98 1.96 -3.21
CA LEU A 386 5.75 1.68 -2.00
C LEU A 386 7.25 1.60 -2.28
N LYS A 387 8.03 2.39 -1.56
CA LYS A 387 9.49 2.36 -1.56
C LYS A 387 9.97 2.19 -0.14
N GLY A 388 10.96 1.35 0.07
CA GLY A 388 11.62 1.27 1.37
C GLY A 388 13.10 0.93 1.25
N PHE A 389 13.84 1.26 2.29
CA PHE A 389 15.27 1.01 2.39
C PHE A 389 15.63 0.63 3.82
N THR A 390 16.64 -0.21 3.98
CA THR A 390 17.29 -0.45 5.26
C THR A 390 18.75 -0.02 5.18
N PHE A 391 19.16 0.78 6.15
CA PHE A 391 20.50 1.32 6.27
C PHE A 391 21.12 0.90 7.59
N GLU A 392 22.39 0.53 7.56
CA GLU A 392 23.24 0.35 8.74
C GLU A 392 24.05 1.64 8.94
N ALA A 393 24.05 2.19 10.16
CA ALA A 393 24.97 3.24 10.55
C ALA A 393 26.37 2.64 10.69
N VAL A 394 27.35 3.23 9.99
CA VAL A 394 28.73 2.76 10.00
C VAL A 394 29.50 3.58 11.04
N PRO A 395 30.20 2.94 11.98
CA PRO A 395 31.17 3.63 12.84
C PRO A 395 32.19 4.36 11.96
N GLY A 396 32.56 5.59 12.32
CA GLY A 396 33.50 6.40 11.53
C GLY A 396 34.78 5.62 11.19
N TRP A 397 35.23 5.75 9.94
CA TRP A 397 36.46 5.15 9.44
C TRP A 397 37.69 5.87 9.99
#